data_AF-A0A9P8KV77-F1
#
_entry.id   AF-A0A9P8KV77-F1
#
_cell.length_a   1.000
_cell.length_b   1.000
_cell.length_c   1.000
_cell.angle_alpha   90.00
_cell.angle_beta   90.00
_cell.angle_gamma   90.00
#
_symmetry.space_group_name_H-M   'P 1'
#
loop_
_entity.id
_entity.type
_entity.pdbx_description
1 polymer ?
#
loop_
_entity_poly.entity_id
_entity_poly.type
_entity_poly.pdbx_seq_one_letter_code
_entity_poly.pdbx_strand_id
1 'polypeptide(L)'
;MAKTKPNGKKPKKKRKSFLNTVAPSPVGKRPPASRSWNELLEDATTLLHAGQADEALRPAQDALSLLEASSATPQPSSRSLPALKLLAEIHVELGELEAARMRFQQAAELDPDGAVAESEGGGAE
;
A
#
# COMPACT_ATOMS: atom_id res chain seq x y z
N MET A 1 66.54 -6.04 -35.39
CA MET A 1 65.06 -6.17 -35.29
C MET A 1 64.71 -6.86 -33.98
N ALA A 2 63.55 -6.51 -33.41
CA ALA A 2 62.89 -7.05 -32.19
C ALA A 2 63.44 -6.65 -30.80
N LYS A 3 62.73 -5.69 -30.15
CA LYS A 3 62.65 -5.54 -28.69
C LYS A 3 61.19 -5.77 -28.29
N THR A 4 60.88 -6.90 -27.66
CA THR A 4 59.55 -7.22 -27.13
C THR A 4 59.52 -7.04 -25.61
N LYS A 5 58.42 -6.50 -25.11
CA LYS A 5 58.23 -6.01 -23.73
C LYS A 5 57.35 -7.01 -22.96
N PRO A 6 57.75 -7.53 -21.79
CA PRO A 6 56.89 -8.40 -21.01
C PRO A 6 56.02 -7.59 -20.03
N ASN A 7 54.71 -7.55 -20.27
CA ASN A 7 53.73 -7.05 -19.29
C ASN A 7 53.25 -8.20 -18.41
N GLY A 8 53.38 -8.03 -17.10
CA GLY A 8 53.08 -9.04 -16.10
C GLY A 8 51.60 -9.17 -15.73
N LYS A 9 51.38 -10.20 -14.88
CA LYS A 9 50.24 -10.48 -13.98
C LYS A 9 49.33 -11.66 -14.39
N LYS A 10 49.64 -12.83 -13.80
CA LYS A 10 48.66 -13.86 -13.34
C LYS A 10 48.39 -13.59 -11.83
N PRO A 11 47.47 -14.25 -11.09
CA PRO A 11 46.55 -15.36 -11.40
C PRO A 11 45.08 -15.05 -10.93
N LYS A 12 44.05 -15.89 -11.16
CA LYS A 12 43.63 -16.94 -10.21
C LYS A 12 42.49 -17.78 -10.78
N LYS A 13 42.69 -19.08 -10.65
CA LYS A 13 41.76 -20.20 -10.87
C LYS A 13 40.90 -20.33 -9.60
N LYS A 14 39.57 -20.40 -9.73
CA LYS A 14 38.71 -21.11 -8.76
C LYS A 14 37.60 -21.85 -9.52
N ARG A 15 37.70 -23.17 -9.52
CA ARG A 15 36.59 -24.11 -9.75
C ARG A 15 36.14 -24.59 -8.38
N LYS A 16 34.85 -24.50 -8.05
CA LYS A 16 34.10 -25.58 -7.39
C LYS A 16 32.60 -25.25 -7.40
N SER A 17 31.84 -26.22 -7.90
CA SER A 17 30.40 -26.37 -7.91
C SER A 17 29.78 -26.40 -6.52
N PHE A 18 28.66 -25.70 -6.35
CA PHE A 18 27.65 -26.01 -5.33
C PHE A 18 26.32 -26.23 -6.07
N LEU A 19 25.94 -27.50 -6.14
CA LEU A 19 24.58 -27.95 -6.40
C LEU A 19 23.77 -27.74 -5.11
N ASN A 20 22.45 -27.55 -5.24
CA ASN A 20 21.45 -27.11 -4.25
C ASN A 20 21.48 -25.60 -3.97
N THR A 21 20.41 -24.84 -4.17
CA THR A 21 19.04 -25.14 -3.73
C THR A 21 18.08 -24.23 -4.51
N VAL A 22 16.98 -24.79 -5.02
CA VAL A 22 15.73 -24.15 -5.49
C VAL A 22 15.86 -22.68 -5.92
N ALA A 23 15.93 -22.47 -7.24
CA ALA A 23 15.66 -21.16 -7.82
C ALA A 23 14.23 -20.71 -7.44
N PRO A 24 14.02 -19.55 -6.79
CA PRO A 24 12.81 -18.82 -7.11
C PRO A 24 12.98 -18.37 -8.56
N SER A 25 12.08 -18.85 -9.41
CA SER A 25 11.88 -18.29 -10.75
C SER A 25 12.03 -16.76 -10.69
N PRO A 26 12.70 -16.11 -11.66
CA PRO A 26 12.52 -14.68 -11.84
C PRO A 26 11.07 -14.53 -12.30
N VAL A 27 10.14 -14.43 -11.35
CA VAL A 27 8.80 -13.94 -11.65
C VAL A 27 9.06 -12.62 -12.35
N GLY A 28 8.56 -12.54 -13.58
CA GLY A 28 8.79 -11.39 -14.43
C GLY A 28 8.60 -10.13 -13.61
N LYS A 29 9.44 -9.13 -13.88
CA LYS A 29 9.15 -7.76 -13.53
C LYS A 29 7.77 -7.46 -14.10
N ARG A 30 6.73 -7.76 -13.33
CA ARG A 30 5.44 -7.11 -13.50
C ARG A 30 5.81 -5.63 -13.38
N PRO A 31 5.32 -4.76 -14.27
CA PRO A 31 5.31 -3.34 -13.94
C PRO A 31 4.78 -3.21 -12.50
N PRO A 32 5.25 -2.25 -11.69
CA PRO A 32 4.74 -2.11 -10.32
C PRO A 32 3.23 -2.16 -10.44
N ALA A 33 2.63 -3.22 -9.88
CA ALA A 33 1.19 -3.34 -9.90
C ALA A 33 0.71 -2.05 -9.25
N SER A 34 -0.04 -1.23 -9.99
CA SER A 34 -0.73 -0.09 -9.38
C SER A 34 -1.44 -0.68 -8.17
N ARG A 35 -0.97 -0.32 -6.97
CA ARG A 35 -1.46 -0.94 -5.73
C ARG A 35 -2.98 -0.80 -5.73
N SER A 36 -3.66 -1.90 -5.47
CA SER A 36 -5.12 -1.87 -5.39
C SER A 36 -5.53 -1.03 -4.18
N TRP A 37 -6.68 -0.38 -4.24
CA TRP A 37 -7.21 0.36 -3.08
C TRP A 37 -7.27 -0.52 -1.81
N ASN A 38 -7.57 -1.82 -1.95
CA ASN A 38 -7.58 -2.77 -0.84
C ASN A 38 -6.20 -2.95 -0.20
N GLU A 39 -5.15 -3.12 -1.01
CA GLU A 39 -3.77 -3.27 -0.54
C GLU A 39 -3.30 -2.00 0.20
N LEU A 40 -3.74 -0.83 -0.26
CA LEU A 40 -3.44 0.45 0.39
C LEU A 40 -4.17 0.60 1.73
N LEU A 41 -5.41 0.14 1.85
CA LEU A 41 -6.12 0.11 3.13
C LEU A 41 -5.44 -0.85 4.11
N GLU A 42 -5.06 -2.05 3.67
CA GLU A 42 -4.35 -3.01 4.53
C GLU A 42 -3.00 -2.47 5.03
N ASP A 43 -2.25 -1.78 4.15
CA ASP A 43 -0.98 -1.10 4.50
C ASP A 43 -1.22 0.01 5.54
N ALA A 44 -2.23 0.85 5.31
CA ALA A 44 -2.62 1.91 6.24
C ALA A 44 -3.06 1.36 7.61
N THR A 45 -3.88 0.31 7.64
CA THR A 45 -4.30 -0.34 8.89
C THR A 45 -3.11 -0.95 9.64
N THR A 46 -2.18 -1.56 8.92
CA THR A 46 -0.95 -2.11 9.52
C THR A 46 -0.11 -1.02 10.16
N LEU A 47 0.06 0.12 9.48
CA LEU A 47 0.79 1.28 9.99
C LEU A 47 0.08 1.90 11.20
N LEU A 48 -1.24 2.02 11.16
CA LEU A 48 -2.05 2.52 12.27
C LEU A 48 -1.88 1.63 13.52
N HIS A 49 -1.99 0.30 13.37
CA HIS A 49 -1.78 -0.65 14.46
C HIS A 49 -0.35 -0.66 15.01
N ALA A 50 0.64 -0.28 14.18
CA ALA A 50 2.02 -0.09 14.61
C ALA A 50 2.25 1.24 15.34
N GLY A 51 1.22 2.09 15.51
CA GLY A 51 1.30 3.42 16.08
C GLY A 51 1.92 4.46 15.14
N GLN A 52 2.02 4.15 13.85
CA GLN A 52 2.60 5.01 12.81
C GLN A 52 1.48 5.75 12.05
N ALA A 53 0.61 6.46 12.78
CA ALA A 53 -0.55 7.14 12.20
C ALA A 53 -0.18 8.17 11.11
N ASP A 54 0.95 8.87 11.26
CA ASP A 54 1.45 9.84 10.26
C ASP A 54 1.76 9.16 8.92
N GLU A 55 2.37 7.98 8.96
CA GLU A 55 2.71 7.20 7.76
C GLU A 55 1.46 6.53 7.16
N ALA A 56 0.48 6.16 8.00
CA ALA A 56 -0.78 5.54 7.58
C ALA A 56 -1.68 6.49 6.75
N LEU A 57 -1.52 7.80 6.93
CA LEU A 57 -2.35 8.82 6.29
C LEU A 57 -2.24 8.82 4.77
N ARG A 58 -1.01 8.68 4.25
CA ARG A 58 -0.71 8.62 2.81
C ARG A 58 -1.43 7.47 2.09
N PRO A 59 -1.23 6.19 2.47
CA PRO A 59 -1.87 5.06 1.80
C PRO A 59 -3.40 5.10 1.92
N ALA A 60 -3.95 5.56 3.05
CA ALA A 60 -5.41 5.69 3.20
C ALA A 60 -6.01 6.77 2.27
N GLN A 61 -5.32 7.90 2.06
CA GLN A 61 -5.76 8.93 1.11
C GLN A 61 -5.67 8.46 -0.35
N ASP A 62 -4.63 7.71 -0.68
CA ASP A 62 -4.44 7.14 -2.02
C ASP A 62 -5.55 6.12 -2.33
N ALA A 63 -5.89 5.27 -1.35
CA ALA A 63 -7.02 4.34 -1.43
C ALA A 63 -8.35 5.06 -1.70
N LEU A 64 -8.64 6.12 -0.94
CA LEU A 64 -9.85 6.94 -1.15
C LEU A 64 -9.88 7.55 -2.55
N SER A 65 -8.75 8.11 -3.01
CA SER A 65 -8.63 8.72 -4.33
C SER A 65 -8.86 7.70 -5.46
N LEU A 66 -8.38 6.47 -5.31
CA LEU A 66 -8.62 5.39 -6.28
C LEU A 66 -10.09 4.95 -6.31
N LEU A 67 -10.75 4.91 -5.15
CA LEU A 67 -12.16 4.57 -5.02
C LEU A 67 -13.06 5.64 -5.65
N GLU A 68 -12.74 6.92 -5.40
CA GLU A 68 -13.45 8.06 -5.99
C GLU A 68 -13.21 8.17 -7.49
N ALA A 69 -11.97 7.98 -7.96
CA ALA A 69 -11.64 7.99 -9.39
C ALA A 69 -12.32 6.86 -10.17
N SER A 70 -12.66 5.76 -9.50
CA SER A 70 -13.41 4.64 -10.08
C SER A 70 -14.91 4.85 -10.05
N SER A 71 -15.40 5.89 -9.35
CA SER A 71 -16.82 6.22 -9.29
C SER A 71 -17.22 7.13 -10.46
N ALA A 72 -18.36 6.86 -11.06
CA ALA A 72 -18.91 7.67 -12.16
C ALA A 72 -19.46 9.02 -11.68
N THR A 73 -19.58 9.22 -10.37
CA THR A 73 -20.13 10.41 -9.74
C THR A 73 -19.10 11.07 -8.83
N PRO A 74 -19.06 12.40 -8.74
CA PRO A 74 -18.17 13.13 -7.84
C PRO A 74 -18.56 13.02 -6.35
N GLN A 75 -19.56 12.20 -6.01
CA GLN A 75 -19.97 11.95 -4.64
C GLN A 75 -19.30 10.68 -4.11
N PRO A 76 -18.90 10.68 -2.82
CA PRO A 76 -18.40 9.47 -2.21
C PRO A 76 -19.48 8.39 -2.30
N SER A 77 -19.05 7.18 -2.61
CA SER A 77 -19.93 6.02 -2.78
C SER A 77 -19.76 5.09 -1.57
N SER A 78 -20.68 4.14 -1.36
CA SER A 78 -20.57 3.18 -0.25
C SER A 78 -19.21 2.45 -0.25
N ARG A 79 -18.64 2.19 -1.43
CA ARG A 79 -17.31 1.60 -1.59
C ARG A 79 -16.16 2.43 -0.96
N SER A 80 -16.36 3.72 -0.74
CA SER A 80 -15.41 4.64 -0.10
C SER A 80 -15.51 4.64 1.43
N LEU A 81 -16.56 4.03 2.01
CA LEU A 81 -16.76 3.91 3.45
C LEU A 81 -15.53 3.40 4.22
N PRO A 82 -14.89 2.28 3.85
CA PRO A 82 -13.77 1.76 4.63
C PRO A 82 -12.58 2.72 4.62
N ALA A 83 -12.34 3.42 3.50
CA ALA A 83 -11.30 4.44 3.42
C ALA A 83 -11.62 5.68 4.26
N LEU A 84 -12.89 6.11 4.30
CA LEU A 84 -13.34 7.24 5.11
C LEU A 84 -13.25 6.94 6.62
N LYS A 85 -13.68 5.74 7.04
CA LYS A 85 -13.55 5.27 8.43
C LYS A 85 -12.09 5.24 8.86
N LEU A 86 -11.22 4.59 8.07
CA LEU A 86 -9.80 4.48 8.40
C LEU A 86 -9.11 5.84 8.47
N LEU A 87 -9.41 6.76 7.55
CA LEU A 87 -8.88 8.12 7.62
C LEU A 87 -9.34 8.87 8.87
N ALA A 88 -10.59 8.68 9.28
CA ALA A 88 -11.10 9.28 10.50
C ALA A 88 -10.37 8.74 11.73
N GLU A 89 -10.15 7.43 11.82
CA GLU A 89 -9.37 6.79 12.89
C GLU A 89 -7.93 7.30 12.93
N ILE A 90 -7.26 7.41 11.77
CA ILE A 90 -5.91 7.97 11.67
C ILE A 90 -5.89 9.41 12.20
N HIS A 91 -6.87 10.25 11.82
CA HIS A 91 -6.95 11.62 12.31
C HIS A 91 -7.21 11.69 13.82
N VAL A 92 -7.96 10.75 14.41
CA VAL A 92 -8.12 10.66 15.88
C VAL A 92 -6.76 10.40 16.54
N GLU A 93 -5.99 9.44 16.03
CA GLU A 93 -4.66 9.10 16.58
C GLU A 93 -3.66 10.25 16.44
N LEU A 94 -3.77 11.04 15.37
CA LEU A 94 -2.97 12.26 15.17
C LEU A 94 -3.42 13.45 16.03
N GLY A 95 -4.56 13.35 16.72
CA GLY A 95 -5.15 14.44 17.50
C GLY A 95 -5.89 15.48 16.67
N GLU A 96 -6.12 15.22 15.38
CA GLU A 96 -6.83 16.08 14.43
C GLU A 96 -8.35 15.83 14.49
N LEU A 97 -8.95 16.08 15.65
CA LEU A 97 -10.35 15.69 15.94
C LEU A 97 -11.39 16.32 15.00
N GLU A 98 -11.18 17.55 14.54
CA GLU A 98 -12.10 18.19 13.58
C GLU A 98 -12.06 17.48 12.22
N ALA A 99 -10.87 17.10 11.75
CA ALA A 99 -10.72 16.34 10.51
C ALA A 99 -11.35 14.95 10.64
N ALA A 100 -11.11 14.26 11.75
CA ALA A 100 -11.75 12.98 12.06
C ALA A 100 -13.28 13.09 12.06
N ARG A 101 -13.82 14.12 12.73
CA ARG A 101 -15.26 14.37 12.81
C ARG A 101 -15.89 14.55 11.43
N MET A 102 -15.25 15.34 10.56
CA MET A 102 -15.75 15.52 9.19
C MET A 102 -15.78 14.18 8.42
N ARG A 103 -14.75 13.34 8.56
CA ARG A 103 -14.70 12.04 7.86
C ARG A 103 -15.69 11.02 8.40
N PHE A 104 -15.88 10.95 9.73
CA PHE A 104 -16.93 10.12 10.31
C PHE A 104 -18.33 10.62 9.94
N GLN A 105 -18.54 11.93 9.87
CA GLN A 105 -19.81 12.49 9.42
C GLN A 105 -20.10 12.08 7.96
N GLN A 106 -19.11 12.21 7.07
CA GLN A 106 -19.25 11.75 5.68
C GLN A 106 -19.54 10.25 5.61
N ALA A 107 -18.88 9.43 6.42
CA ALA A 107 -19.16 8.00 6.49
C ALA A 107 -20.60 7.71 6.97
N ALA A 108 -21.06 8.41 8.01
CA ALA A 108 -22.43 8.27 8.53
C ALA A 108 -23.50 8.76 7.53
N GLU A 109 -23.19 9.77 6.71
CA GLU A 109 -24.10 10.23 5.64
C GLU A 109 -24.23 9.20 4.50
N LEU A 110 -23.19 8.39 4.28
CA LEU A 110 -23.18 7.33 3.26
C LEU A 110 -23.90 6.06 3.70
N ASP A 111 -23.91 5.80 5.00
CA ASP A 111 -24.57 4.63 5.60
C ASP A 111 -25.28 4.99 6.91
N PRO A 112 -26.37 5.77 6.84
CA PRO A 112 -27.05 6.27 8.04
C PRO A 112 -27.72 5.17 8.86
N ASP A 113 -28.09 4.06 8.22
CA ASP A 113 -28.79 2.94 8.82
C ASP A 113 -27.89 1.73 9.14
N GLY A 114 -26.58 1.79 8.86
CA GLY A 114 -25.72 0.62 9.08
C GLY A 114 -26.01 -0.53 8.10
N ALA A 115 -26.60 -0.23 6.94
CA ALA A 115 -27.24 -1.21 6.06
C ALA A 115 -26.33 -1.71 4.94
N VAL A 116 -25.23 -1.00 4.67
CA VAL A 116 -24.21 -1.45 3.72
C VAL A 116 -23.61 -2.77 4.22
N ALA A 117 -23.44 -3.73 3.31
CA ALA A 117 -22.88 -5.03 3.67
C ALA A 117 -21.43 -4.87 4.16
N GLU A 118 -20.97 -5.76 5.04
CA GLU A 118 -19.57 -5.77 5.52
C GLU A 118 -18.57 -5.84 4.35
N SER A 119 -18.92 -6.58 3.29
CA SER A 119 -18.12 -6.69 2.06
C SER A 119 -17.96 -5.37 1.29
N GLU A 120 -18.79 -4.37 1.59
CA GLU A 120 -18.80 -3.04 1.00
C GLU A 120 -18.47 -1.94 2.03
N GLY A 121 -18.13 -2.32 3.26
CA GLY A 121 -17.67 -1.40 4.32
C GLY A 121 -18.71 -0.94 5.34
N GLY A 122 -19.91 -1.53 5.39
CA GLY A 122 -20.97 -1.16 6.34
C GLY A 122 -21.05 -2.00 7.62
N GLY A 123 -19.99 -2.72 7.97
CA GLY A 123 -19.88 -3.48 9.22
C GLY A 123 -19.32 -2.69 10.39
N ALA A 124 -19.70 -3.11 11.61
CA ALA A 124 -18.90 -2.87 12.81
C ALA A 124 -17.70 -3.84 12.76
N GLU A 125 -16.55 -3.33 12.31
CA GLU A 125 -15.26 -4.04 12.31
C GLU A 125 -14.66 -4.08 13.73
#